data_AF-A0A0K0DJM0-F1
#
_entry.id   AF-A0A0K0DJM0-F1
#
_cell.length_a   1.000
_cell.length_b   1.000
_cell.length_c   1.000
_cell.angle_alpha   90.00
_cell.angle_beta   90.00
_cell.angle_gamma   90.00
#
_symmetry.space_group_name_H-M   'P 1'
#
loop_
_entity.id
_entity.type
_entity.pdbx_description
1 polymer ?
#
loop_
_entity_poly.entity_id
_entity_poly.type
_entity_poly.pdbx_seq_one_letter_code
_entity_poly.pdbx_strand_id
1 'polypeptide(L)' 'MLTFANIRCLSYHAGLSNKMRDDVQNKWMKNEVPVIAATVAFGMGIDKPDVRLVIFSSWLRCLVAT' A
#
# COMPACT_ATOMS: atom_id res chain seq x y z
N MET A 1 2.35 -9.01 -6.37
CA MET A 1 3.82 -9.17 -6.31
C MET A 1 4.41 -8.25 -7.37
N LEU A 2 5.36 -7.38 -7.02
CA LEU A 2 6.13 -6.64 -8.04
C LEU A 2 7.07 -7.65 -8.67
N THR A 3 6.55 -8.32 -9.70
CA THR A 3 6.94 -9.64 -10.17
C THR A 3 8.36 -9.68 -10.74
N PHE A 4 8.87 -8.56 -11.24
CA PHE A 4 10.22 -8.49 -11.81
C PHE A 4 11.32 -8.36 -10.75
N ALA A 5 11.00 -7.81 -9.57
CA ALA A 5 11.95 -7.61 -8.48
C ALA A 5 11.72 -8.58 -7.30
N ASN A 6 10.75 -9.49 -7.41
CA ASN A 6 10.31 -10.40 -6.35
C ASN A 6 9.99 -9.69 -5.02
N ILE A 7 9.47 -8.47 -5.09
CA ILE A 7 9.13 -7.68 -3.90
C ILE A 7 7.71 -8.02 -3.45
N ARG A 8 7.59 -8.39 -2.16
CA ARG A 8 6.29 -8.59 -1.51
C ARG A 8 5.53 -7.27 -1.47
N CYS A 9 4.37 -7.23 -2.12
CA CYS A 9 3.56 -6.04 -2.27
C CYS A 9 2.08 -6.40 -2.25
N LEU A 10 1.27 -5.60 -1.55
CA LEU A 10 -0.18 -5.70 -1.52
C LEU A 10 -0.82 -4.50 -2.22
N SER A 11 -1.98 -4.73 -2.84
CA SER A 11 -2.78 -3.68 -3.47
C SER A 11 -3.83 -3.13 -2.49
N TYR A 12 -4.06 -1.81 -2.52
CA TYR A 12 -5.13 -1.17 -1.74
C TYR A 12 -5.95 -0.23 -2.62
N HIS A 13 -7.24 -0.51 -2.77
CA HIS A 13 -8.15 0.31 -3.60
C HIS A 13 -9.60 0.16 -3.16
N ALA A 14 -10.46 1.07 -3.64
CA ALA A 14 -11.88 1.12 -3.25
C ALA A 14 -12.69 -0.14 -3.60
N GLY A 15 -12.26 -0.92 -4.61
CA GLY A 15 -12.91 -2.20 -4.96
C GLY A 15 -12.67 -3.36 -3.97
N LEU A 16 -11.85 -3.18 -2.93
CA LEU A 16 -11.68 -4.20 -1.88
C LEU A 16 -12.79 -4.07 -0.83
N SER A 17 -13.21 -5.20 -0.26
CA SER A 17 -14.09 -5.19 0.92
C SER A 17 -13.40 -4.52 2.12
N ASN A 18 -14.18 -3.98 3.05
CA ASN A 18 -13.64 -3.34 4.26
C ASN A 18 -12.68 -4.28 5.02
N LYS A 19 -13.08 -5.55 5.21
CA LYS A 19 -12.24 -6.56 5.87
C LYS A 19 -10.89 -6.76 5.18
N MET A 20 -10.87 -6.73 3.85
CA MET A 20 -9.62 -6.85 3.09
C MET A 20 -8.76 -5.59 3.17
N ARG A 21 -9.37 -4.40 3.15
CA ARG A 21 -8.65 -3.13 3.34
C ARG A 21 -7.98 -3.10 4.72
N ASP A 22 -8.70 -3.52 5.76
CA ASP A 22 -8.17 -3.59 7.12
C ASP A 22 -7.02 -4.59 7.24
N ASP A 23 -7.15 -5.78 6.66
CA ASP A 23 -6.09 -6.80 6.66
C ASP A 23 -4.83 -6.31 5.92
N VAL A 24 -5.00 -5.73 4.72
CA VAL A 24 -3.87 -5.19 3.94
C VAL A 24 -3.17 -4.05 4.67
N GLN A 25 -3.93 -3.11 5.23
CA GLN A 25 -3.37 -1.99 6.00
C GLN A 25 -2.64 -2.49 7.24
N ASN A 26 -3.23 -3.43 8.00
CA ASN A 26 -2.59 -4.00 9.19
C ASN A 26 -1.28 -4.73 8.88
N LYS A 27 -1.23 -5.53 7.81
CA LYS A 27 -0.01 -6.22 7.38
C LYS A 27 1.11 -5.26 7.01
N TRP A 28 0.77 -4.16 6.34
CA TRP A 28 1.74 -3.14 5.98
C TRP A 28 2.20 -2.33 7.20
N MET A 29 1.28 -1.92 8.08
CA MET A 29 1.61 -1.22 9.33
C MET A 29 2.56 -2.04 10.22
N LYS A 30 2.37 -3.36 10.30
CA LYS A 30 3.22 -4.30 11.04
C LYS A 30 4.52 -4.71 10.33
N ASN A 31 4.84 -4.12 9.18
CA ASN A 31 6.01 -4.48 8.36
C ASN A 31 6.03 -5.95 7.88
N GLU A 32 4.88 -6.64 7.88
CA GLU A 32 4.78 -8.00 7.32
C GLU A 32 4.93 -7.97 5.79
N VAL A 33 4.48 -6.88 5.17
CA VAL A 33 4.67 -6.59 3.75
C VAL A 33 5.38 -5.23 3.60
N PRO A 34 6.53 -5.18 2.92
CA PRO A 34 7.35 -3.97 2.84
C PRO A 34 6.82 -2.92 1.86
N VAL A 35 5.87 -3.27 0.98
CA VAL A 35 5.38 -2.36 -0.05
C VAL A 35 3.86 -2.44 -0.14
N ILE A 36 3.21 -1.29 -0.24
CA ILE A 36 1.80 -1.19 -0.58
C ILE A 36 1.63 -0.35 -1.85
N ALA A 37 0.85 -0.85 -2.79
CA ALA A 37 0.47 -0.14 -4.01
C ALA A 37 -1.00 0.28 -3.90
N ALA A 38 -1.25 1.58 -3.73
CA ALA A 38 -2.54 2.04 -3.24
C ALA A 38 -3.11 3.19 -4.05
N THR A 39 -4.42 3.23 -4.31
CA THR A 39 -5.04 4.42 -4.94
C THR A 39 -5.29 5.54 -3.93
N VAL A 40 -5.84 6.68 -4.36
CA VAL A 40 -6.32 7.77 -3.47
C VAL A 40 -7.25 7.33 -2.34
N ALA A 41 -7.81 6.12 -2.40
CA ALA A 41 -8.60 5.53 -1.32
C ALA A 41 -7.76 5.23 -0.06
N PHE A 42 -6.43 5.21 -0.16
CA PHE A 42 -5.48 4.98 0.92
C PHE A 42 -4.97 6.32 1.45
N GLY A 43 -5.33 6.70 2.68
CA GLY A 43 -4.78 7.93 3.25
C GLY A 43 -5.56 8.61 4.38
N MET A 44 -6.82 8.25 4.67
CA MET A 44 -7.48 8.84 5.85
C MET A 44 -6.98 8.13 7.12
N GLY A 45 -5.98 8.72 7.80
CA GLY A 45 -5.52 8.29 9.12
C GLY A 45 -4.33 7.34 9.16
N ILE A 46 -3.50 7.31 8.10
CA ILE A 46 -2.26 6.53 8.11
C ILE A 46 -1.14 7.38 8.71
N ASP A 47 -0.65 6.98 9.87
CA ASP A 47 0.52 7.55 10.54
C ASP A 47 1.54 6.43 10.78
N LYS A 48 2.45 6.26 9.83
CA LYS A 48 3.52 5.27 9.88
C LYS A 48 4.86 6.01 9.81
N PRO A 49 5.60 6.13 10.93
CA PRO A 49 6.78 6.99 11.00
C PRO A 49 7.99 6.45 10.22
N ASP A 50 8.01 5.15 9.92
CA ASP A 50 9.10 4.45 9.22
C ASP A 50 8.92 4.36 7.70
N VAL A 51 7.99 5.13 7.10
CA VAL A 51 7.86 5.23 5.65
C VAL A 51 9.08 5.95 5.06
N ARG A 52 9.78 5.28 4.14
CA ARG A 52 11.06 5.74 3.56
C ARG A 52 10.93 6.33 2.18
N LEU A 53 9.97 5.84 1.39
CA LEU A 53 9.78 6.25 0.00
C LEU A 53 8.29 6.30 -0.34
N VAL A 54 7.87 7.38 -0.99
CA VAL A 54 6.54 7.51 -1.58
C VAL A 54 6.70 7.83 -3.06
N ILE A 55 6.21 6.93 -3.92
CA ILE A 55 6.23 7.13 -5.38
C ILE A 55 4.82 7.49 -5.86
N PHE A 56 4.72 8.59 -6.61
CA PHE A 56 3.50 8.98 -7.32
C PHE A 56 3.62 8.58 -8.79
N SER A 57 2.74 7.68 -9.25
CA SER A 57 2.60 7.39 -10.69
C SER A 57 1.52 8.27 -11.30
N SER A 58 1.79 8.86 -12.47
CA SER A 58 0.87 9.80 -13.15
C SER A 58 -0.29 9.11 -13.88
N TRP A 59 -0.21 7.81 -14.14
CA TRP A 59 -1.20 7.08 -14.96
C TRP A 59 -2.29 6.35 -14.16
N LEU A 60 -2.03 6.03 -12.90
CA LEU A 60 -3.01 5.69 -11.88
C LEU A 60 -2.54 6.43 -10.66
N ARG A 61 -3.41 7.22 -10.01
CA ARG A 61 -3.13 7.93 -8.76
C ARG A 61 -2.75 6.91 -7.66
N CYS A 62 -1.56 6.34 -7.76
CA CYS A 62 -1.10 5.16 -7.05
C CYS A 62 0.10 5.58 -6.21
N LEU A 63 -0.04 5.45 -4.90
CA LEU A 63 1.00 5.60 -3.90
C LEU A 63 1.70 4.26 -3.76
N VAL A 64 3.01 4.23 -3.98
CA VAL A 64 3.85 3.13 -3.54
C VAL A 64 4.60 3.60 -2.31
N ALA A 65 4.26 3.05 -1.14
CA ALA A 65 4.93 3.37 0.12
C ALA A 65 5.75 2.18 0.61
N THR A 66 7.05 2.41 0.84
CA THR A 66 7.98 1.45 1.46
C THR A 66 8.29 1.85 2.89
#